data_AF-A0A835FQ28-F1
#
_entry.id   AF-A0A835FQ28-F1
#
_cell.length_a   1.000
_cell.length_b   1.000
_cell.length_c   1.000
_cell.angle_alpha   90.00
_cell.angle_beta   90.00
_cell.angle_gamma   90.00
#
_symmetry.space_group_name_H-M   'P 1'
#
loop_
_entity.id
_entity.type
_entity.pdbx_description
1 polymer ?
#
loop_
_entity_poly.entity_id
_entity_poly.type
_entity_poly.pdbx_seq_one_letter_code
_entity_poly.pdbx_strand_id
1 'polypeptide(L)'
;MDQGVELRGCVCRIKSSALELLSMEEDLATDLGDDLWDLIRRDLQLKATFLYIDLSRVIARNECEERKEKITLLANDFFYFMDELGDAVANRSVSVVKVCYGNAARALREVVAAIAPPAAT
;
A
#
# COMPACT_ATOMS: atom_id res chain seq x y z
N MET A 1 22.25 -15.76 1.94
CA MET A 1 21.76 -14.55 2.64
C MET A 1 20.87 -15.01 3.79
N ASP A 2 21.01 -14.42 4.97
CA ASP A 2 20.14 -14.72 6.11
C ASP A 2 18.70 -14.32 5.76
N GLN A 3 17.80 -15.30 5.74
CA GLN A 3 16.38 -15.09 5.41
C GLN A 3 15.70 -14.10 6.38
N GLY A 4 16.20 -14.02 7.62
CA GLY A 4 15.73 -13.05 8.61
C GLY A 4 16.08 -11.61 8.26
N VAL A 5 17.27 -11.34 7.70
CA VAL A 5 17.67 -9.99 7.25
C VAL A 5 16.81 -9.53 6.08
N GLU A 6 16.52 -10.42 5.13
CA GLU A 6 15.70 -10.10 3.95
C GLU A 6 14.27 -9.71 4.33
N LEU A 7 13.64 -10.45 5.24
CA LEU A 7 12.29 -10.18 5.73
C LEU A 7 12.19 -8.87 6.51
N ARG A 8 13.17 -8.59 7.38
CA ARG A 8 13.26 -7.30 8.06
C ARG A 8 13.36 -6.15 7.06
N GLY A 9 14.15 -6.33 6.00
CA GLY A 9 14.25 -5.37 4.90
C GLY A 9 12.90 -5.14 4.20
N CYS A 10 12.13 -6.19 3.93
CA CYS A 10 10.79 -6.06 3.34
C CYS A 10 9.85 -5.26 4.24
N VAL A 11 9.79 -5.58 5.54
CA VAL A 11 8.94 -4.85 6.49
C VAL A 11 9.33 -3.38 6.60
N CYS A 12 10.64 -3.07 6.59
CA CYS A 12 11.12 -1.69 6.60
C CYS A 12 10.68 -0.92 5.34
N ARG A 13 10.82 -1.52 4.16
CA ARG A 13 10.40 -0.90 2.88
C ARG A 13 8.89 -0.70 2.83
N ILE A 14 8.09 -1.69 3.25
CA ILE A 14 6.62 -1.55 3.33
C ILE A 14 6.24 -0.36 4.20
N LYS A 15 6.87 -0.21 5.38
CA LYS A 15 6.62 0.93 6.27
C LYS A 15 7.01 2.27 5.63
N SER A 16 8.16 2.33 4.95
CA SER A 16 8.59 3.55 4.24
C SER A 16 7.62 3.93 3.14
N SER A 17 7.28 2.97 2.26
CA SER A 17 6.33 3.20 1.17
C SER A 17 4.94 3.56 1.68
N ALA A 18 4.52 3.01 2.82
CA ALA A 18 3.27 3.38 3.46
C ALA A 18 3.28 4.83 3.94
N LEU A 19 4.36 5.30 4.56
CA LEU A 19 4.49 6.71 4.97
C LEU A 19 4.42 7.64 3.76
N GLU A 20 5.14 7.32 2.68
CA GLU A 20 5.10 8.11 1.44
C GLU A 20 3.68 8.19 0.87
N LEU A 21 2.99 7.05 0.73
CA LEU A 21 1.63 7.01 0.19
C LEU A 21 0.64 7.77 1.08
N LEU A 22 0.76 7.63 2.40
CA LEU A 22 -0.06 8.35 3.38
C LEU A 22 0.21 9.87 3.42
N SER A 23 1.32 10.35 2.84
CA SER A 23 1.58 11.78 2.69
C SER A 23 1.04 12.40 1.40
N MET A 24 0.51 11.60 0.47
CA MET A 24 0.01 12.09 -0.83
C MET A 24 -1.38 12.75 -0.78
N GLU A 25 -2.00 12.87 0.40
CA GLU A 25 -3.38 13.38 0.51
C GLU A 25 -3.54 14.77 -0.11
N GLU A 26 -2.59 15.69 0.16
CA GLU A 26 -2.63 17.05 -0.37
C GLU A 26 -2.46 17.09 -1.90
N ASP A 27 -1.53 16.28 -2.42
CA ASP A 27 -1.28 16.14 -3.86
C ASP A 27 -2.51 15.61 -4.61
N LEU A 28 -3.24 14.69 -3.98
CA LEU A 28 -4.45 14.08 -4.55
C LEU A 28 -5.74 14.89 -4.32
N ALA A 29 -5.70 15.89 -3.41
CA ALA A 29 -6.86 16.65 -3.01
C ALA A 29 -7.13 17.91 -3.85
N THR A 30 -6.23 18.23 -4.78
CA THR A 30 -6.25 19.45 -5.59
C THR A 30 -6.57 19.12 -7.05
N ASP A 31 -7.18 20.07 -7.78
CA ASP A 31 -7.30 19.94 -9.23
C ASP A 31 -5.94 20.23 -9.87
N LEU A 32 -5.42 19.25 -10.59
CA LEU A 32 -4.07 19.26 -11.12
C LEU A 32 -4.09 19.37 -12.64
N GLY A 33 -3.02 19.93 -13.23
CA GLY A 33 -2.84 19.88 -14.67
C GLY A 33 -2.71 18.44 -15.18
N ASP A 34 -3.10 18.21 -16.44
CA ASP A 34 -3.13 16.89 -17.08
C ASP A 34 -1.85 16.07 -16.92
N ASP A 35 -0.67 16.70 -17.11
CA ASP A 35 0.63 16.04 -16.99
C ASP A 35 0.90 15.52 -15.56
N LEU A 36 0.35 16.19 -14.55
CA LEU A 36 0.55 15.85 -13.15
C LEU A 36 -0.35 14.68 -12.72
N TRP A 37 -1.57 14.57 -13.26
CA TRP A 37 -2.41 13.39 -13.07
C TRP A 37 -1.74 12.12 -13.63
N ASP A 38 -1.13 12.21 -14.81
CA ASP A 38 -0.42 11.08 -15.41
C ASP A 38 0.83 10.71 -14.60
N LEU A 39 1.54 11.69 -14.04
CA LEU A 39 2.68 11.45 -13.16
C LEU A 39 2.25 10.73 -11.88
N ILE A 40 1.19 11.21 -11.22
CA ILE A 40 0.63 10.60 -10.01
C ILE A 40 0.21 9.15 -10.28
N ARG A 41 -0.47 8.90 -11.40
CA ARG A 41 -0.88 7.54 -11.79
C ARG A 41 0.32 6.60 -11.86
N ARG A 42 1.41 7.04 -12.51
CA ARG A 42 2.63 6.23 -12.65
C ARG A 42 3.32 6.01 -11.30
N ASP A 43 3.36 7.03 -10.44
CA ASP A 43 3.94 6.89 -9.10
C ASP A 43 3.14 5.92 -8.23
N LEU A 44 1.80 6.02 -8.23
CA LEU A 44 0.93 5.07 -7.53
C LEU A 44 1.15 3.64 -8.01
N GLN A 45 1.21 3.42 -9.32
CA GLN A 45 1.45 2.09 -9.90
C GLN A 45 2.82 1.53 -9.50
N LEU A 46 3.85 2.38 -9.50
CA LEU A 46 5.20 1.98 -9.10
C LEU A 46 5.24 1.59 -7.62
N LYS A 47 4.66 2.42 -6.74
CA LYS A 47 4.58 2.14 -5.30
C LYS A 47 3.78 0.87 -5.01
N ALA A 48 2.64 0.67 -5.66
CA ALA A 48 1.83 -0.55 -5.55
C ALA A 48 2.63 -1.79 -5.93
N THR A 49 3.42 -1.72 -7.01
CA THR A 49 4.26 -2.83 -7.48
C THR A 49 5.31 -3.23 -6.44
N PHE A 50 6.01 -2.25 -5.85
CA PHE A 50 7.01 -2.54 -4.81
C PHE A 50 6.36 -3.09 -3.53
N LEU A 51 5.23 -2.52 -3.11
CA LEU A 51 4.45 -3.04 -1.98
C LEU A 51 4.01 -4.49 -2.23
N TYR A 52 3.55 -4.81 -3.43
CA TYR A 52 3.11 -6.16 -3.78
C TYR A 52 4.25 -7.17 -3.66
N ILE A 53 5.44 -6.83 -4.18
CA ILE A 53 6.62 -7.69 -4.10
C ILE A 53 7.01 -7.96 -2.65
N ASP A 54 7.08 -6.91 -1.82
CA ASP A 54 7.51 -7.05 -0.43
C ASP A 54 6.45 -7.74 0.44
N LEU A 55 5.16 -7.43 0.24
CA LEU A 55 4.06 -8.10 0.94
C LEU A 55 3.99 -9.59 0.58
N SER A 56 4.13 -9.93 -0.71
CA SER A 56 4.16 -11.31 -1.17
C SER A 56 5.29 -12.11 -0.47
N ARG A 57 6.46 -11.50 -0.30
CA ARG A 57 7.58 -12.12 0.43
C ARG A 57 7.28 -12.29 1.92
N VAL A 58 6.68 -11.29 2.56
CA VAL A 58 6.29 -11.36 3.97
C VAL A 58 5.23 -12.44 4.20
N ILE A 59 4.22 -12.53 3.33
CA ILE A 59 3.16 -13.54 3.37
C ILE A 59 3.75 -14.93 3.16
N ALA A 60 4.52 -15.13 2.09
CA ALA A 60 5.03 -16.45 1.70
C ALA A 60 5.96 -17.09 2.75
N ARG A 61 6.64 -16.26 3.56
CA ARG A 61 7.58 -16.73 4.58
C ARG A 61 7.01 -16.67 6.00
N ASN A 62 5.73 -16.37 6.16
CA ASN A 62 5.09 -16.38 7.46
C ASN A 62 4.74 -17.82 7.84
N GLU A 63 5.29 -18.31 8.95
CA GLU A 63 5.11 -19.69 9.43
C GLU A 63 3.74 -19.91 10.10
N CYS A 64 3.08 -18.84 10.55
CA CYS A 64 1.76 -18.91 11.17
C CYS A 64 0.67 -18.75 10.09
N GLU A 65 -0.02 -19.84 9.75
CA GLU A 65 -1.05 -19.85 8.70
C GLU A 65 -2.21 -18.89 8.97
N GLU A 66 -2.70 -18.78 10.21
CA GLU A 66 -3.75 -17.80 10.56
C GLU A 66 -3.30 -16.36 10.31
N ARG A 67 -2.04 -16.04 10.68
CA ARG A 67 -1.48 -14.70 10.44
C ARG A 67 -1.25 -14.45 8.96
N LYS A 68 -0.80 -15.47 8.23
CA LYS A 68 -0.60 -15.42 6.78
C LYS A 68 -1.91 -15.18 6.04
N GLU A 69 -2.98 -15.89 6.40
CA GLU A 69 -4.33 -15.68 5.86
C GLU A 69 -4.82 -14.26 6.14
N LYS A 70 -4.71 -13.81 7.41
CA LYS A 70 -5.08 -12.44 7.79
C LYS A 70 -4.35 -11.38 6.97
N ILE A 71 -3.03 -11.48 6.84
CA ILE A 71 -2.24 -10.49 6.07
C ILE A 71 -2.62 -10.56 4.58
N THR A 72 -2.89 -11.75 4.05
CA THR A 72 -3.31 -11.94 2.65
C THR A 72 -4.64 -11.24 2.37
N LEU A 73 -5.63 -11.41 3.24
CA LEU A 73 -6.93 -10.73 3.11
C LEU A 73 -6.77 -9.20 3.15
N LEU A 74 -6.03 -8.69 4.13
CA LEU A 74 -5.77 -7.24 4.24
C LEU A 74 -5.00 -6.69 3.03
N ALA A 75 -4.04 -7.46 2.50
CA ALA A 75 -3.30 -7.07 1.31
C ALA A 75 -4.21 -7.04 0.07
N ASN A 76 -5.09 -8.02 -0.09
CA ASN A 76 -6.06 -8.05 -1.18
C ASN A 76 -7.01 -6.85 -1.13
N ASP A 77 -7.55 -6.54 0.06
CA ASP A 77 -8.41 -5.37 0.25
C ASP A 77 -7.65 -4.06 -0.08
N PHE A 78 -6.41 -3.94 0.37
CA PHE A 78 -5.56 -2.79 0.03
C PHE A 78 -5.34 -2.65 -1.48
N PHE A 79 -4.98 -3.73 -2.18
CA PHE A 79 -4.74 -3.68 -3.62
C PHE A 79 -6.03 -3.41 -4.42
N TYR A 80 -7.17 -3.94 -3.96
CA TYR A 80 -8.48 -3.59 -4.52
C TYR A 80 -8.73 -2.07 -4.46
N PHE A 81 -8.53 -1.45 -3.29
CA PHE A 81 -8.71 0.00 -3.16
C PHE A 81 -7.65 0.82 -3.93
N MET A 82 -6.46 0.28 -4.13
CA MET A 82 -5.44 0.90 -4.98
C MET A 82 -5.83 0.88 -6.45
N ASP A 83 -6.46 -0.19 -6.93
CA ASP A 83 -7.00 -0.26 -8.30
C ASP A 83 -8.12 0.76 -8.48
N GLU A 84 -9.07 0.85 -7.53
CA GLU A 84 -10.12 1.89 -7.55
C GLU A 84 -9.52 3.31 -7.56
N LEU A 85 -8.46 3.55 -6.77
CA LEU A 85 -7.75 4.83 -6.76
C LEU A 85 -7.07 5.11 -8.11
N GLY A 86 -6.42 4.11 -8.69
CA GLY A 86 -5.79 4.21 -10.00
C GLY A 86 -6.79 4.57 -11.10
N ASP A 87 -7.98 3.97 -11.08
CA ASP A 87 -9.07 4.30 -11.99
C ASP A 87 -9.62 5.71 -11.75
N ALA A 88 -9.78 6.12 -10.49
CA ALA A 88 -10.23 7.47 -10.15
C ALA A 88 -9.25 8.54 -10.65
N VAL A 89 -7.95 8.30 -10.49
CA VAL A 89 -6.85 9.15 -11.00
C VAL A 89 -6.86 9.18 -12.52
N ALA A 90 -7.05 8.03 -13.19
CA ALA A 90 -7.14 7.97 -14.64
C ALA A 90 -8.35 8.73 -15.20
N ASN A 91 -9.45 8.73 -14.46
CA ASN A 91 -10.67 9.49 -14.78
C ASN A 91 -10.64 10.95 -14.29
N ARG A 92 -9.56 11.35 -13.59
CA ARG A 92 -9.32 12.72 -13.10
C ARG A 92 -10.46 13.28 -12.24
N SER A 93 -11.13 12.41 -11.49
CA SER A 93 -12.26 12.79 -10.66
C SER A 93 -11.82 13.07 -9.23
N VAL A 94 -11.51 14.34 -8.92
CA VAL A 94 -10.98 14.74 -7.59
C VAL A 94 -11.85 14.24 -6.43
N SER A 95 -13.17 14.31 -6.55
CA SER A 95 -14.08 13.85 -5.49
C SER A 95 -14.00 12.33 -5.27
N VAL A 96 -13.90 11.55 -6.35
CA VAL A 96 -13.76 10.08 -6.27
C VAL A 96 -12.36 9.69 -5.80
N VAL A 97 -11.32 10.38 -6.29
CA VAL A 97 -9.92 10.21 -5.84
C VAL A 97 -9.82 10.33 -4.33
N LYS A 98 -10.44 11.35 -3.72
CA LYS A 98 -10.45 11.54 -2.25
C LYS A 98 -11.05 10.34 -1.52
N VAL A 99 -12.17 9.80 -2.01
CA VAL A 99 -12.84 8.65 -1.40
C VAL A 99 -11.99 7.39 -1.54
N CYS A 100 -11.52 7.09 -2.75
CA CYS A 100 -10.68 5.92 -3.02
C CYS A 100 -9.36 5.98 -2.24
N TYR A 101 -8.74 7.17 -2.16
CA TYR A 101 -7.54 7.40 -1.36
C TYR A 101 -7.80 7.12 0.12
N GLY A 102 -8.88 7.63 0.69
CA GLY A 102 -9.23 7.38 2.09
C GLY A 102 -9.40 5.88 2.38
N ASN A 103 -10.03 5.13 1.47
CA ASN A 103 -10.18 3.68 1.59
C ASN A 103 -8.83 2.95 1.51
N ALA A 104 -8.01 3.25 0.49
CA ALA A 104 -6.68 2.67 0.33
C ALA A 104 -5.76 2.99 1.52
N ALA A 105 -5.77 4.24 2.00
CA ALA A 105 -5.01 4.69 3.15
C ALA A 105 -5.41 3.96 4.45
N ARG A 106 -6.70 3.72 4.67
CA ARG A 106 -7.19 2.92 5.79
C ARG A 106 -6.70 1.48 5.71
N ALA A 107 -6.91 0.81 4.56
CA ALA A 107 -6.47 -0.57 4.35
C ALA A 107 -4.95 -0.72 4.51
N LEU A 108 -4.17 0.25 4.01
CA LEU A 108 -2.71 0.25 4.16
C LEU A 108 -2.26 0.32 5.63
N ARG A 109 -2.94 1.11 6.46
CA ARG A 109 -2.66 1.16 7.91
C ARG A 109 -2.92 -0.19 8.58
N GLU A 110 -3.98 -0.89 8.18
CA GLU A 110 -4.31 -2.22 8.71
C GLU A 110 -3.26 -3.26 8.29
N VAL A 111 -2.82 -3.23 7.02
CA VAL A 111 -1.70 -4.06 6.53
C VAL A 111 -0.43 -3.80 7.35
N VAL A 112 -0.04 -2.53 7.53
CA VAL A 112 1.15 -2.15 8.29
C VAL A 112 1.08 -2.61 9.74
N ALA A 113 -0.10 -2.51 10.37
CA ALA A 113 -0.33 -2.99 11.72
C ALA A 113 -0.22 -4.52 11.81
N ALA A 114 -0.75 -5.24 10.82
CA ALA A 114 -0.74 -6.71 10.80
C ALA A 114 0.66 -7.29 10.60
N ILE A 115 1.52 -6.64 9.81
CA ILE A 115 2.90 -7.10 9.55
C ILE A 115 3.88 -6.71 10.67
N ALA A 116 3.51 -5.77 11.55
CA ALA A 116 4.33 -5.40 12.69
C ALA A 116 4.61 -6.63 13.59
N PRO A 117 5.80 -6.72 14.23
CA PRO A 117 6.06 -7.76 15.21
C PRO A 117 5.01 -7.69 16.34
N PRO A 118 4.58 -8.82 16.90
CA PRO A 118 3.80 -8.78 18.14
C PRO A 118 4.58 -8.02 19.21
N ALA A 119 3.88 -7.17 19.97
CA ALA A 119 4.50 -6.50 21.11
C ALA A 119 5.09 -7.58 22.04
N ALA A 120 6.33 -7.37 22.49
CA ALA A 120 6.94 -8.27 23.48
C ALA A 120 6.08 -8.22 24.75
N THR A 121 5.39 -9.31 25.03
CA THR A 121 4.67 -9.57 26.30
C THR A 121 5.63 -10.04 27.36
#